data_AF-A0AAD8UKQ4-F1
#
_entry.id   AF-A0AAD8UKQ4-F1
#
_cell.length_a   1.000
_cell.length_b   1.000
_cell.length_c   1.000
_cell.angle_alpha   90.00
_cell.angle_beta   90.00
_cell.angle_gamma   90.00
#
_symmetry.space_group_name_H-M   'P 1'
#
loop_
_entity.id
_entity.type
_entity.pdbx_description
1 polymer ?
#
loop_
_entity_poly.entity_id
_entity_poly.type
_entity_poly.pdbx_seq_one_letter_code
_entity_poly.pdbx_strand_id
1 'polypeptide(L)' 'MDVFVADPLKEMAVDREDWVQNKLSRWQEFASDVQFHDVPGEHYSILDETNVLRFAEKLKEVLEAREGPLRREL' A
#
# COMPACT_ATOMS: atom_id res chain seq x y z
N MET A 1 -4.82 -9.98 2.76
CA MET A 1 -4.11 -9.36 1.63
C MET A 1 -3.97 -7.88 1.94
N ASP A 2 -2.76 -7.35 1.80
CA ASP A 2 -2.46 -5.96 2.11
C ASP A 2 -2.17 -5.22 0.80
N VAL A 3 -2.88 -4.13 0.57
CA VAL A 3 -2.79 -3.31 -0.64
C VAL A 3 -2.18 -1.97 -0.27
N PHE A 4 -0.99 -1.68 -0.80
CA PHE A 4 -0.33 -0.40 -0.60
C PHE A 4 -0.85 0.61 -1.64
N VAL A 5 -1.55 1.63 -1.15
CA VAL A 5 -2.26 2.62 -1.94
C VAL A 5 -1.30 3.73 -2.31
N ALA A 6 -0.81 3.70 -3.55
CA ALA A 6 -0.07 4.79 -4.18
C ALA A 6 -0.94 6.05 -4.36
N ASP A 7 -0.30 7.20 -4.55
CA ASP A 7 -0.96 8.39 -5.06
C ASP A 7 -1.56 8.10 -6.46
N PRO A 8 -2.87 8.34 -6.66
CA PRO A 8 -3.49 8.11 -7.96
C PRO A 8 -3.02 9.15 -8.97
N LEU A 9 -2.86 8.73 -10.23
CA LEU A 9 -2.77 9.68 -11.33
C LEU A 9 -4.11 10.39 -11.50
N LYS A 10 -4.09 11.69 -11.80
CA LYS A 10 -5.30 12.53 -11.95
C LYS A 10 -6.31 12.00 -12.98
N GLU A 11 -5.86 11.21 -13.95
CA GLU A 11 -6.71 10.59 -14.97
C GLU A 11 -7.43 9.33 -14.47
N MET A 12 -6.95 8.73 -13.38
CA MET A 12 -7.42 7.44 -12.86
C MET A 12 -8.41 7.58 -11.72
N ALA A 13 -8.29 8.65 -10.93
CA ALA A 13 -9.16 8.93 -9.79
C ALA A 13 -9.22 10.44 -9.48
N VAL A 14 -10.35 10.89 -8.94
CA VAL A 14 -10.54 12.29 -8.51
C VAL A 14 -9.72 12.59 -7.26
N ASP A 15 -9.68 11.63 -6.34
CA ASP A 15 -8.94 11.68 -5.10
C ASP A 15 -8.60 10.26 -4.63
N ARG A 16 -7.97 10.17 -3.46
CA ARG A 16 -7.57 8.90 -2.87
C ARG A 16 -8.76 8.04 -2.41
N GLU A 17 -9.87 8.66 -2.03
CA GLU A 17 -11.08 7.93 -1.63
C GLU A 17 -11.72 7.25 -2.85
N ASP A 18 -11.88 7.99 -3.95
CA ASP A 18 -12.33 7.44 -5.24
C ASP A 18 -11.42 6.32 -5.73
N TRP A 19 -10.10 6.48 -5.57
CA TRP A 19 -9.12 5.46 -5.92
C TRP A 19 -9.34 4.16 -5.14
N VAL A 20 -9.54 4.25 -3.83
CA VAL A 20 -9.80 3.06 -3.00
C VAL A 20 -11.17 2.46 -3.30
N GLN A 21 -12.24 3.26 -3.27
CA GLN A 21 -13.61 2.76 -3.33
C GLN A 21 -13.99 2.22 -4.71
N ASN A 22 -13.55 2.88 -5.79
CA ASN A 22 -14.00 2.53 -7.15
C ASN A 22 -12.99 1.70 -7.94
N LYS A 23 -11.73 1.61 -7.50
CA LYS A 23 -10.68 0.88 -8.22
C LYS A 23 -10.08 -0.24 -7.38
N LEU A 24 -9.47 0.09 -6.24
CA LEU A 24 -8.73 -0.90 -5.45
C LEU A 24 -9.62 -1.83 -4.63
N SER A 25 -10.84 -1.41 -4.29
CA SER A 25 -11.84 -2.21 -3.56
C SER A 25 -12.10 -3.57 -4.21
N ARG A 26 -11.92 -3.68 -5.53
CA ARG A 26 -12.08 -4.91 -6.32
C ARG A 26 -11.17 -6.06 -5.86
N TRP A 27 -10.09 -5.79 -5.13
CA TRP A 27 -9.31 -6.85 -4.49
C TRP A 27 -10.13 -7.70 -3.52
N GLN A 28 -11.22 -7.15 -2.96
CA GLN A 28 -12.16 -7.89 -2.09
C GLN A 28 -12.91 -8.99 -2.84
N GLU A 29 -12.96 -8.95 -4.17
CA GLU A 29 -13.51 -10.05 -5.00
C GLU A 29 -12.62 -11.30 -4.95
N PHE A 30 -11.34 -11.16 -4.60
CA PHE A 30 -10.34 -12.24 -4.64
C PHE A 30 -9.80 -12.64 -3.26
N ALA A 31 -9.96 -11.81 -2.24
CA ALA A 31 -9.50 -12.06 -0.89
C ALA A 31 -10.53 -11.57 0.13
N SER A 32 -10.77 -12.36 1.18
CA SER A 32 -11.78 -12.07 2.21
C SER A 32 -11.34 -11.04 3.26
N ASP A 33 -10.04 -10.78 3.39
CA ASP A 33 -9.47 -9.82 4.33
C ASP A 33 -8.50 -8.91 3.59
N VAL A 34 -9.03 -7.86 2.98
CA VAL A 34 -8.25 -6.84 2.28
C VAL A 34 -8.10 -5.62 3.17
N GLN A 35 -6.86 -5.22 3.42
CA GLN A 35 -6.51 -4.00 4.14
C GLN A 35 -5.78 -3.04 3.19
N PHE A 36 -6.12 -1.75 3.26
CA PHE A 36 -5.56 -0.72 2.40
C PHE A 36 -4.64 0.18 3.22
N HIS A 37 -3.41 0.37 2.75
CA HIS A 37 -2.34 1.05 3.46
C HIS A 37 -1.79 2.19 2.61
N ASP A 38 -1.96 3.43 3.05
CA ASP A 38 -1.45 4.57 2.29
C ASP A 38 0.08 4.60 2.28
N VAL A 39 0.63 4.82 1.08
CA VAL A 39 2.05 5.05 0.84
C VAL A 39 2.23 6.27 -0.06
N PRO A 40 3.34 7.02 0.10
CA PRO A 40 3.63 8.18 -0.74
C PRO A 40 4.16 7.76 -2.12
N GLY A 41 3.92 8.62 -3.11
CA GLY A 41 4.39 8.45 -4.47
C GLY A 41 3.34 7.80 -5.36
N GLU A 42 3.39 8.12 -6.64
CA GLU A 42 2.63 7.44 -7.68
C GLU A 42 3.20 6.03 -7.97
N HIS A 43 2.47 5.24 -8.76
CA HIS A 43 2.87 3.87 -9.09
C HIS A 43 4.32 3.73 -9.59
N TYR A 44 4.80 4.70 -10.39
CA TYR A 44 6.15 4.68 -10.94
C TYR A 44 7.22 5.22 -9.97
N SER A 45 6.83 5.87 -8.87
CA SER A 45 7.74 6.58 -7.95
C SER A 45 7.77 5.98 -6.54
N ILE A 46 6.88 5.05 -6.16
CA ILE A 46 6.90 4.40 -4.83
C ILE A 46 8.27 3.80 -4.46
N LEU A 47 9.01 3.28 -5.46
CA LEU A 47 10.30 2.62 -5.27
C LEU A 47 11.51 3.49 -5.65
N ASP A 48 11.30 4.77 -5.90
CA ASP A 48 12.40 5.70 -6.14
C ASP A 48 13.13 6.08 -4.84
N GLU A 49 14.24 6.81 -4.96
CA GLU A 49 15.04 7.27 -3.83
C GLU A 49 14.27 8.15 -2.81
N THR A 50 13.19 8.80 -3.24
CA THR A 50 12.38 9.68 -2.39
C THR A 50 11.40 8.90 -1.52
N ASN A 51 10.82 7.82 -2.06
CA ASN A 51 9.71 7.11 -1.44
C ASN A 51 10.07 5.72 -0.88
N VAL A 52 11.12 5.07 -1.41
CA VAL A 52 11.44 3.66 -1.10
C VAL A 52 11.63 3.39 0.39
N LEU A 53 12.24 4.33 1.14
CA LEU A 53 12.45 4.18 2.57
C LEU A 53 11.12 4.16 3.33
N ARG A 54 10.21 5.09 3.02
CA ARG A 54 8.88 5.15 3.64
C ARG A 54 8.01 3.96 3.28
N PHE A 55 8.11 3.50 2.03
CA PHE A 55 7.45 2.28 1.60
C PHE A 55 7.96 1.06 2.40
N ALA A 56 9.28 0.91 2.54
CA ALA A 56 9.87 -0.18 3.31
C ALA A 56 9.47 -0.15 4.80
N GLU A 57 9.41 1.03 5.42
CA GLU A 57 8.92 1.21 6.78
C GLU A 57 7.46 0.78 6.92
N LYS A 58 6.58 1.21 6.00
CA LYS A 58 5.16 0.82 6.02
C LYS A 58 4.98 -0.67 5.77
N LEU A 59 5.71 -1.26 4.81
CA LEU A 59 5.69 -2.69 4.55
C LEU A 59 6.11 -3.48 5.80
N LYS A 60 7.16 -3.03 6.48
CA LYS A 60 7.64 -3.64 7.72
C LYS A 60 6.58 -3.63 8.82
N GLU A 61 5.95 -2.48 9.05
CA GLU A 61 4.86 -2.31 10.02
C GLU A 61 3.70 -3.29 9.74
N VAL A 62 3.26 -3.39 8.48
CA VAL A 62 2.18 -4.29 8.08
C VAL A 62 2.56 -5.77 8.28
N LEU A 63 3.79 -6.15 7.91
CA LEU A 63 4.28 -7.51 8.12
C LEU A 63 4.37 -7.88 9.61
N GLU A 64 4.87 -6.96 10.45
CA GLU A 64 4.94 -7.17 11.90
C GLU A 64 3.55 -7.29 12.53
N ALA A 65 2.57 -6.54 12.05
CA ALA A 65 1.18 -6.65 12.50
C ALA A 65 0.52 -7.99 12.13
N ARG A 66 0.93 -8.59 11.00
CA ARG A 66 0.41 -9.87 10.51
C ARG A 66 1.05 -11.08 11.20
N GLU A 67 2.38 -11.08 11.28
CA GLU A 67 3.18 -12.28 11.59
C GLU A 67 3.89 -12.20 12.95
N GLY A 68 3.75 -11.07 13.65
CA GLY A 68 4.54 -10.75 14.85
C GLY A 68 5.92 -10.18 14.49
N PRO A 69 6.77 -9.91 15.50
CA PRO A 69 8.04 -9.22 15.29
C PRO A 69 8.91 -9.92 14.24
N LEU A 70 9.35 -9.18 13.22
CA LEU A 70 10.28 -9.70 12.23
C LEU A 70 11.57 -10.11 12.92
N ARG A 71 11.97 -11.39 12.75
CA ARG A 71 13.22 -11.91 13.29
C ARG A 71 14.38 -11.07 12.76
N ARG A 72 15.02 -10.31 13.65
CA ARG A 72 16.33 -9.74 13.37
C ARG A 72 17.35 -10.83 13.67
N GLU A 73 17.82 -11.50 12.63
CA GLU A 73 19.09 -12.21 12.73
C GLU A 73 20.18 -11.12 12.78
N LEU A 74 20.93 -11.14 13.89
CA LEU A 74 22.07 -10.25 14.16
C LEU A 74 23.32 -10.73 13.42
#